data_AF-A0A2V6E1R2-F1
#
_entry.id   AF-A0A2V6E1R2-F1
#
_cell.length_a   1.000
_cell.length_b   1.000
_cell.length_c   1.000
_cell.angle_alpha   90.00
_cell.angle_beta   90.00
_cell.angle_gamma   90.00
#
_symmetry.space_group_name_H-M   'P 1'
#
loop_
_entity.id
_entity.type
_entity.pdbx_description
1 polymer ?
#
loop_
_entity_poly.entity_id
_entity_poly.type
_entity_poly.pdbx_seq_one_letter_code
_entity_poly.pdbx_strand_id
1 'polypeptide(L)'
;MTHRLVEFLQQSDFAGVIFTREAMPGTFGLGKAKIDSPNAPDVAMAFHWNDSRNQFGVLGMIDADWNRRAGEGTHATLSRFDMHNTLIASGPDFHRGQSDDFPSGNVDLAPTILRILGITPPRQLDGRILSEAMVTIDNSPSKAQTETIEATRKFSSGTWRQTLQISRAGSTTYLDEGNGAFVQPKSEKKNEPPH
;
A
#
# COMPACT_ATOMS: atom_id res chain seq x y z
N MET A 1 23.41 -12.93 -0.51
CA MET A 1 22.97 -12.33 -1.81
C MET A 1 21.92 -11.26 -1.57
N THR A 2 20.88 -11.56 -0.77
CA THR A 2 19.75 -10.67 -0.41
C THR A 2 20.14 -9.28 0.09
N HIS A 3 21.13 -9.16 0.99
CA HIS A 3 21.59 -7.85 1.48
C HIS A 3 22.10 -6.92 0.36
N ARG A 4 22.82 -7.45 -0.63
CA ARG A 4 23.33 -6.67 -1.77
C ARG A 4 22.20 -6.22 -2.68
N LEU A 5 21.18 -7.07 -2.86
CA LEU A 5 19.98 -6.72 -3.62
C LEU A 5 19.20 -5.59 -2.92
N VAL A 6 18.93 -5.72 -1.63
CA VAL A 6 18.22 -4.68 -0.86
C VAL A 6 18.98 -3.36 -0.88
N GLU A 7 20.30 -3.40 -0.72
CA GLU A 7 21.15 -2.20 -0.81
C GLU A 7 21.12 -1.53 -2.19
N PHE A 8 21.10 -2.33 -3.26
CA PHE A 8 20.94 -1.82 -4.63
C PHE A 8 19.57 -1.15 -4.80
N LEU A 9 18.50 -1.81 -4.39
CA LEU A 9 17.14 -1.27 -4.48
C LEU A 9 17.00 0.03 -3.68
N GLN A 10 17.54 0.09 -2.46
CA GLN A 10 17.53 1.27 -1.60
C GLN A 10 18.30 2.48 -2.15
N GLN A 11 19.10 2.31 -3.21
CA GLN A 11 19.83 3.38 -3.88
C GLN A 11 19.35 3.61 -5.32
N SER A 12 18.31 2.90 -5.76
CA SER A 12 17.66 3.12 -7.05
C SER A 12 16.59 4.21 -6.96
N ASP A 13 16.27 4.82 -8.11
CA ASP A 13 15.23 5.83 -8.26
C ASP A 13 13.83 5.23 -8.48
N PHE A 14 13.74 3.95 -8.86
CA PHE A 14 12.49 3.24 -9.14
C PHE A 14 11.92 2.47 -7.95
N ALA A 15 12.69 2.25 -6.87
CA ALA A 15 12.20 1.49 -5.71
C ALA A 15 11.33 2.37 -4.80
N GLY A 16 10.13 1.87 -4.48
CA GLY A 16 9.22 2.46 -3.51
C GLY A 16 9.36 1.77 -2.15
N VAL A 17 8.40 0.93 -1.77
CA VAL A 17 8.48 0.20 -0.50
C VAL A 17 9.15 -1.15 -0.69
N ILE A 18 10.12 -1.46 0.17
CA ILE A 18 10.81 -2.75 0.20
C ILE A 18 10.36 -3.53 1.45
N PHE A 19 9.89 -4.74 1.21
CA PHE A 19 9.58 -5.74 2.22
C PHE A 19 10.59 -6.88 2.18
N THR A 20 10.98 -7.37 3.35
CA THR A 20 11.96 -8.46 3.51
C THR A 20 11.41 -9.56 4.41
N ARG A 21 11.76 -10.81 4.11
CA ARG A 21 11.42 -11.96 4.97
C ARG A 21 12.20 -11.89 6.29
N GLU A 22 13.51 -11.72 6.18
CA GLU A 22 14.40 -11.46 7.31
C GLU A 22 14.57 -9.97 7.52
N ALA A 23 14.49 -9.50 8.77
CA ALA A 23 14.56 -8.08 9.07
C ALA A 23 15.87 -7.44 8.54
N MET A 24 15.74 -6.41 7.71
CA MET A 24 16.87 -5.63 7.20
C MET A 24 16.69 -4.13 7.47
N PRO A 25 17.78 -3.38 7.76
CA PRO A 25 17.71 -1.94 7.99
C PRO A 25 17.04 -1.19 6.83
N GLY A 26 16.11 -0.29 7.15
CA GLY A 26 15.38 0.50 6.16
C GLY A 26 14.34 -0.28 5.34
N THR A 27 13.92 -1.47 5.80
CA THR A 27 12.87 -2.27 5.16
C THR A 27 11.74 -2.58 6.16
N PHE A 28 10.59 -3.05 5.67
CA PHE A 28 9.53 -3.62 6.50
C PHE A 28 9.53 -5.14 6.40
N GLY A 29 9.05 -5.85 7.42
CA GLY A 29 8.82 -7.30 7.31
C GLY A 29 7.63 -7.61 6.39
N LEU A 30 7.65 -8.72 5.66
CA LEU A 30 6.55 -9.17 4.78
C LEU A 30 5.17 -9.20 5.47
N GLY A 31 5.14 -9.50 6.77
CA GLY A 31 3.92 -9.52 7.56
C GLY A 31 3.21 -8.15 7.63
N LYS A 32 3.93 -7.04 7.45
CA LYS A 32 3.32 -5.69 7.36
C LYS A 32 2.42 -5.54 6.14
N ALA A 33 2.74 -6.23 5.05
CA ALA A 33 1.91 -6.27 3.85
C ALA A 33 0.97 -7.50 3.80
N LYS A 34 0.91 -8.31 4.87
CA LYS A 34 0.11 -9.54 4.94
C LYS A 34 0.44 -10.56 3.84
N ILE A 35 1.68 -10.54 3.34
CA ILE A 35 2.17 -11.47 2.29
C ILE A 35 3.19 -12.48 2.84
N ASP A 36 3.37 -12.55 4.15
CA ASP A 36 4.25 -13.55 4.76
C ASP A 36 3.62 -14.94 4.68
N SER A 37 4.37 -15.89 4.14
CA SER A 37 3.97 -17.29 4.01
C SER A 37 5.21 -18.17 3.85
N PRO A 38 5.07 -19.51 4.01
CA PRO A 38 6.18 -20.43 3.73
C PRO A 38 6.78 -20.24 2.34
N ASN A 39 5.96 -19.88 1.34
CA ASN A 39 6.36 -19.72 -0.06
C ASN A 39 6.60 -18.26 -0.49
N ALA A 40 6.59 -17.31 0.44
CA ALA A 40 6.84 -15.90 0.13
C ALA A 40 8.27 -15.67 -0.44
N PRO A 41 8.51 -14.59 -1.21
CA PRO A 41 9.86 -14.26 -1.63
C PRO A 41 10.73 -13.78 -0.45
N ASP A 42 12.05 -13.75 -0.61
CA ASP A 42 12.93 -13.13 0.40
C ASP A 42 12.82 -11.59 0.41
N VAL A 43 12.51 -11.01 -0.76
CA VAL A 43 12.34 -9.57 -0.96
C VAL A 43 11.13 -9.35 -1.86
N ALA A 44 10.24 -8.45 -1.47
CA ALA A 44 9.18 -7.91 -2.31
C ALA A 44 9.34 -6.39 -2.39
N MET A 45 9.13 -5.82 -3.57
CA MET A 45 9.25 -4.39 -3.81
C MET A 45 8.01 -3.88 -4.52
N ALA A 46 7.47 -2.78 -4.03
CA ALA A 46 6.54 -1.93 -4.76
C ALA A 46 7.32 -0.79 -5.42
N PHE A 47 6.98 -0.45 -6.66
CA PHE A 47 7.66 0.65 -7.38
C PHE A 47 7.39 2.01 -6.73
N HIS A 48 8.36 2.91 -6.88
CA HIS A 48 8.21 4.31 -6.57
C HIS A 48 7.13 4.92 -7.46
N TRP A 49 6.38 5.85 -6.91
CA TRP A 49 5.31 6.56 -7.62
C TRP A 49 5.25 8.02 -7.21
N ASN A 50 4.65 8.84 -8.05
CA ASN A 50 4.31 10.22 -7.73
C ASN A 50 2.95 10.62 -8.32
N ASP A 51 2.43 11.77 -7.91
CA ASP A 51 1.13 12.28 -8.32
C ASP A 51 1.18 13.23 -9.52
N SER A 52 2.26 13.19 -10.31
CA SER A 52 2.32 13.93 -11.57
C SER A 52 1.24 13.44 -12.53
N ARG A 53 0.84 14.32 -13.46
CA ARG A 53 -0.11 13.99 -14.53
C ARG A 53 0.61 13.43 -15.74
N ASN A 54 0.06 12.37 -16.34
CA ASN A 54 0.49 11.89 -17.65
C ASN A 54 0.00 12.82 -18.78
N GLN A 55 0.34 12.48 -20.03
CA GLN A 55 -0.07 13.22 -21.23
C GLN A 55 -1.59 13.35 -21.45
N PHE A 56 -2.40 12.57 -20.72
CA PHE A 56 -3.87 12.59 -20.77
C PHE A 56 -4.48 13.31 -19.54
N GLY A 57 -3.65 13.89 -18.67
CA GLY A 57 -4.10 14.56 -17.45
C GLY A 57 -4.40 13.63 -16.28
N VAL A 58 -4.11 12.33 -16.38
CA VAL A 58 -4.36 11.33 -15.32
C VAL A 58 -3.21 11.31 -14.32
N LEU A 59 -3.53 11.32 -13.01
CA LEU A 59 -2.56 11.29 -11.91
C LEU A 59 -2.02 9.86 -11.68
N GLY A 60 -0.86 9.75 -11.05
CA GLY A 60 -0.27 8.45 -10.65
C GLY A 60 0.74 7.96 -11.67
N MET A 61 1.93 8.58 -11.65
CA MET A 61 3.04 8.22 -12.52
C MET A 61 3.98 7.24 -11.82
N ILE A 62 4.47 6.28 -12.60
CA ILE A 62 5.44 5.28 -12.19
C ILE A 62 6.40 5.05 -13.36
N ASP A 63 7.66 4.76 -13.05
CA ASP A 63 8.62 4.29 -14.05
C ASP A 63 8.70 2.75 -13.96
N ALA A 64 8.15 2.09 -14.97
CA ALA A 64 8.11 0.64 -15.04
C ALA A 64 8.42 0.17 -16.46
N ASP A 65 9.46 -0.65 -16.61
CA ASP A 65 9.80 -1.30 -17.88
C ASP A 65 9.06 -2.63 -17.99
N TRP A 66 7.83 -2.58 -18.50
CA TRP A 66 6.93 -3.74 -18.59
C TRP A 66 6.43 -4.04 -20.01
N ASN A 67 7.27 -3.85 -21.03
CA ASN A 67 6.87 -4.03 -22.44
C ASN A 67 5.59 -3.24 -22.82
N ARG A 68 5.31 -2.14 -22.11
CA ARG A 68 4.17 -1.26 -22.33
C ARG A 68 4.66 0.11 -22.75
N ARG A 69 3.90 0.78 -23.61
CA ARG A 69 4.19 2.16 -24.01
C ARG A 69 3.75 3.12 -22.91
N ALA A 70 4.39 4.29 -22.86
CA ALA A 70 3.97 5.37 -21.98
C ALA A 70 2.48 5.68 -22.20
N GLY A 71 1.72 5.71 -21.11
CA GLY A 71 0.27 5.96 -21.13
C GLY A 71 -0.63 4.73 -21.23
N GLU A 72 -0.09 3.51 -21.39
CA GLU A 72 -0.90 2.27 -21.42
C GLU A 72 -1.27 1.75 -20.02
N GLY A 73 -0.74 2.37 -18.96
CA GLY A 73 -1.06 2.06 -17.56
C GLY A 73 -0.45 0.74 -17.07
N THR A 74 -0.22 0.64 -15.77
CA THR A 74 0.16 -0.61 -15.07
C THR A 74 -0.13 -0.48 -13.57
N HIS A 75 -0.03 -1.60 -12.85
CA HIS A 75 -0.22 -1.68 -11.40
C HIS A 75 0.92 -2.49 -10.79
N ALA A 76 1.70 -1.86 -9.93
CA ALA A 76 2.85 -2.49 -9.27
C ALA A 76 3.35 -1.67 -8.08
N THR A 77 2.51 -0.76 -7.57
CA THR A 77 2.86 0.19 -6.52
C THR A 77 2.02 -0.01 -5.29
N LEU A 78 2.40 0.68 -4.22
CA LEU A 78 1.52 0.97 -3.10
C LEU A 78 0.99 2.40 -3.22
N SER A 79 0.75 2.90 -4.44
CA SER A 79 0.13 4.21 -4.60
C SER A 79 -1.34 4.16 -4.23
N ARG A 80 -1.90 5.27 -3.76
CA ARG A 80 -3.35 5.36 -3.58
C ARG A 80 -4.14 5.07 -4.87
N PHE A 81 -3.51 5.24 -6.04
CA PHE A 81 -4.12 4.96 -7.34
C PHE A 81 -4.17 3.47 -7.68
N ASP A 82 -3.31 2.64 -7.09
CA ASP A 82 -3.35 1.17 -7.19
C ASP A 82 -4.14 0.55 -6.03
N MET A 83 -4.08 1.15 -4.85
CA MET A 83 -4.63 0.58 -3.61
C MET A 83 -6.12 0.89 -3.41
N HIS A 84 -6.56 2.11 -3.71
CA HIS A 84 -7.96 2.51 -3.48
C HIS A 84 -8.85 2.06 -4.65
N ASN A 85 -9.60 0.99 -4.41
CA ASN A 85 -10.56 0.42 -5.35
C ASN A 85 -12.00 0.77 -4.96
N THR A 86 -12.93 0.68 -5.90
CA THR A 86 -14.36 0.92 -5.65
C THR A 86 -15.11 -0.39 -5.49
N LEU A 87 -15.80 -0.55 -4.37
CA LEU A 87 -16.81 -1.59 -4.17
C LEU A 87 -18.20 -1.02 -4.43
N ILE A 88 -19.00 -1.69 -5.26
CA ILE A 88 -20.41 -1.38 -5.46
C ILE A 88 -21.24 -2.57 -4.97
N ALA A 89 -22.11 -2.34 -4.00
CA ALA A 89 -23.03 -3.33 -3.47
C ALA A 89 -24.48 -2.92 -3.75
N SER A 90 -25.33 -3.89 -4.04
CA SER A 90 -26.77 -3.67 -4.26
C SER A 90 -27.57 -4.89 -3.82
N GLY A 91 -28.58 -4.66 -3.00
CA GLY A 91 -29.43 -5.71 -2.45
C GLY A 91 -30.33 -5.19 -1.32
N PRO A 92 -31.28 -6.01 -0.84
CA PRO A 92 -32.16 -5.63 0.27
C PRO A 92 -31.42 -5.44 1.60
N ASP A 93 -30.26 -6.08 1.76
CA ASP A 93 -29.44 -6.00 2.96
C ASP A 93 -28.59 -4.72 3.07
N PHE A 94 -28.46 -3.93 2.00
CA PHE A 94 -27.61 -2.74 1.95
C PHE A 94 -28.41 -1.44 1.94
N HIS A 95 -27.84 -0.38 2.51
CA HIS A 95 -28.41 0.96 2.40
C HIS A 95 -28.43 1.41 0.93
N ARG A 96 -29.50 2.12 0.53
CA ARG A 96 -29.66 2.62 -0.84
C ARG A 96 -29.08 4.02 -0.98
N GLY A 97 -28.39 4.25 -2.10
CA GLY A 97 -27.88 5.57 -2.47
C GLY A 97 -26.92 6.18 -1.46
N GLN A 98 -26.20 5.33 -0.71
CA GLN A 98 -25.18 5.74 0.23
C GLN A 98 -23.80 5.57 -0.39
N SER A 99 -22.90 6.48 -0.03
CA SER A 99 -21.46 6.34 -0.19
C SER A 99 -20.86 6.12 1.17
N ASP A 100 -19.88 5.23 1.25
CA ASP A 100 -19.18 4.90 2.47
C ASP A 100 -17.68 4.99 2.23
N ASP A 101 -17.02 5.87 2.98
CA ASP A 101 -15.58 6.09 2.92
C ASP A 101 -14.83 5.33 4.04
N PHE A 102 -15.54 4.49 4.81
CA PHE A 102 -14.92 3.70 5.85
C PHE A 102 -13.99 2.63 5.25
N PRO A 103 -12.77 2.41 5.82
CA PRO A 103 -11.79 1.52 5.22
C PRO A 103 -12.32 0.09 5.02
N SER A 104 -12.21 -0.40 3.80
CA SER A 104 -12.63 -1.75 3.40
C SER A 104 -11.64 -2.34 2.39
N GLY A 105 -11.69 -3.66 2.20
CA GLY A 105 -10.86 -4.35 1.22
C GLY A 105 -11.44 -5.69 0.79
N ASN A 106 -10.82 -6.31 -0.21
CA ASN A 106 -11.29 -7.58 -0.79
C ASN A 106 -11.47 -8.70 0.25
N VAL A 107 -10.70 -8.66 1.34
CA VAL A 107 -10.80 -9.62 2.46
C VAL A 107 -12.16 -9.57 3.17
N ASP A 108 -12.91 -8.46 3.06
CA ASP A 108 -14.20 -8.24 3.70
C ASP A 108 -15.39 -8.78 2.89
N LEU A 109 -15.17 -9.14 1.62
CA LEU A 109 -16.22 -9.67 0.74
C LEU A 109 -16.77 -11.00 1.27
N ALA A 110 -15.88 -11.96 1.55
CA ALA A 110 -16.27 -13.28 2.03
C ALA A 110 -17.09 -13.23 3.33
N PRO A 111 -16.64 -12.58 4.43
CA PRO A 111 -17.43 -12.50 5.66
C PRO A 111 -18.78 -11.78 5.45
N THR A 112 -18.82 -10.74 4.63
CA THR A 112 -20.07 -10.02 4.33
C THR A 112 -21.07 -10.89 3.54
N ILE A 113 -20.61 -11.62 2.52
CA ILE A 113 -21.46 -12.53 1.73
C ILE A 113 -21.99 -13.66 2.60
N LEU A 114 -21.14 -14.30 3.41
CA LEU A 114 -21.57 -15.38 4.31
C LEU A 114 -22.61 -14.89 5.33
N ARG A 115 -22.48 -13.65 5.81
CA ARG A 115 -23.46 -13.01 6.69
C ARG A 115 -24.83 -12.89 6.01
N ILE A 116 -24.87 -12.41 4.76
CA ILE A 116 -26.11 -12.29 3.97
C ILE A 116 -26.77 -13.68 3.78
N LEU A 117 -25.96 -14.70 3.54
CA LEU A 117 -26.43 -16.08 3.37
C LEU A 117 -26.82 -16.78 4.68
N GLY A 118 -26.61 -16.15 5.84
CA GLY A 118 -26.84 -16.78 7.15
C GLY A 118 -25.89 -17.94 7.46
N ILE A 119 -24.71 -17.97 6.83
CA ILE A 119 -23.72 -19.04 6.98
C ILE A 119 -22.67 -18.61 8.00
N THR A 120 -22.44 -19.45 9.01
CA THR A 120 -21.31 -19.28 9.94
C THR A 120 -20.04 -19.87 9.33
N PRO A 121 -18.95 -19.11 9.17
CA PRO A 121 -17.71 -19.66 8.65
C PRO A 121 -17.11 -20.67 9.64
N PRO A 122 -16.48 -21.76 9.17
CA PRO A 122 -15.90 -22.79 10.03
C PRO A 122 -14.64 -22.32 10.78
N ARG A 123 -14.09 -21.18 10.38
CA ARG A 123 -12.92 -20.52 10.98
C ARG A 123 -13.06 -19.02 10.88
N GLN A 124 -12.29 -18.30 11.70
CA GLN A 124 -12.17 -16.86 11.55
C GLN A 124 -11.56 -16.52 10.18
N LEU A 125 -12.16 -15.52 9.52
CA LEU A 125 -11.67 -14.93 8.28
C LEU A 125 -10.84 -13.68 8.60
N ASP A 126 -9.94 -13.30 7.71
CA ASP A 126 -9.03 -12.15 7.90
C ASP A 126 -9.77 -10.80 7.86
N GLY A 127 -10.81 -10.72 7.03
CA GLY A 127 -11.66 -9.55 6.90
C GLY A 127 -12.78 -9.50 7.93
N ARG A 128 -13.51 -8.39 7.90
CA ARG A 128 -14.68 -8.11 8.75
C ARG A 128 -15.94 -8.03 7.90
N ILE A 129 -17.09 -8.10 8.56
CA ILE A 129 -18.37 -7.75 7.93
C ILE A 129 -18.39 -6.23 7.73
N LEU A 130 -18.80 -5.78 6.54
CA LEU A 130 -19.04 -4.36 6.24
C LEU A 130 -20.40 -3.93 6.80
N SER A 131 -20.56 -4.00 8.13
CA SER A 131 -21.83 -3.77 8.81
C SER A 131 -22.36 -2.36 8.63
N GLU A 132 -21.47 -1.38 8.50
CA GLU A 132 -21.79 0.02 8.22
C GLU A 132 -22.57 0.23 6.92
N ALA A 133 -22.43 -0.68 5.95
CA ALA A 133 -23.16 -0.63 4.70
C ALA A 133 -24.52 -1.35 4.77
N MET A 134 -24.80 -2.10 5.85
CA MET A 134 -25.94 -3.00 5.95
C MET A 134 -27.10 -2.44 6.78
N VAL A 135 -28.33 -2.56 6.28
CA VAL A 135 -29.54 -2.05 6.98
C VAL A 135 -29.93 -2.86 8.22
N THR A 136 -29.50 -4.13 8.29
CA THR A 136 -29.92 -5.07 9.33
C THR A 136 -28.99 -5.11 10.54
N ILE A 137 -27.91 -4.32 10.51
CA ILE A 137 -26.88 -4.32 11.54
C ILE A 137 -26.70 -2.90 12.05
N ASP A 138 -27.28 -2.61 13.21
CA ASP A 138 -27.15 -1.33 13.89
C ASP A 138 -25.84 -1.29 14.70
N ASN A 139 -24.71 -1.48 14.01
CA ASN A 139 -23.37 -1.33 14.58
C ASN A 139 -22.56 -0.43 13.67
N SER A 140 -22.50 0.85 14.02
CA SER A 140 -21.46 1.73 13.52
C SER A 140 -20.10 1.18 13.99
N PRO A 141 -19.17 0.86 13.07
CA PRO A 141 -17.85 0.45 13.47
C PRO A 141 -17.19 1.56 14.29
N SER A 142 -16.37 1.17 15.28
CA SER A 142 -15.51 2.13 15.97
C SER A 142 -14.66 2.88 14.95
N LYS A 143 -14.42 4.18 15.17
CA LYS A 143 -13.61 5.01 14.28
C LYS A 143 -12.33 4.29 13.84
N ALA A 144 -12.11 4.23 12.52
CA ALA A 144 -10.89 3.66 11.98
C ALA A 144 -9.67 4.47 12.44
N GLN A 145 -8.57 3.79 12.66
CA GLN A 145 -7.29 4.41 13.03
C GLN A 145 -6.34 4.32 11.86
N THR A 146 -5.78 5.46 11.48
CA THR A 146 -4.76 5.54 10.44
C THR A 146 -3.42 5.86 11.08
N GLU A 147 -2.39 5.12 10.71
CA GLU A 147 -1.01 5.38 11.12
C GLU A 147 -0.09 5.35 9.89
N THR A 148 0.98 6.14 9.95
CA THR A 148 2.08 6.05 8.98
C THR A 148 3.31 5.54 9.72
N ILE A 149 3.82 4.40 9.28
CA ILE A 149 5.08 3.85 9.76
C ILE A 149 6.21 4.17 8.79
N GLU A 150 7.43 4.23 9.32
CA GLU A 150 8.62 4.60 8.55
C GLU A 150 9.78 3.65 8.85
N ALA A 151 10.59 3.38 7.82
CA ALA A 151 11.90 2.75 7.98
C ALA A 151 12.96 3.55 7.21
N THR A 152 14.15 3.68 7.80
CA THR A 152 15.27 4.41 7.21
C THR A 152 16.57 3.61 7.26
N ARG A 153 17.46 3.88 6.30
CA ARG A 153 18.85 3.40 6.32
C ARG A 153 19.78 4.49 5.81
N LYS A 154 20.82 4.79 6.58
CA LYS A 154 21.86 5.74 6.19
C LYS A 154 22.96 5.03 5.40
N PHE A 155 23.42 5.69 4.34
CA PHE A 155 24.57 5.33 3.54
C PHE A 155 25.55 6.51 3.52
N SER A 156 26.79 6.27 3.08
CA SER A 156 27.74 7.37 2.83
C SER A 156 27.29 8.28 1.68
N SER A 157 26.57 7.71 0.70
CA SER A 157 26.06 8.36 -0.49
C SER A 157 24.71 9.05 -0.31
N GLY A 158 24.06 8.94 0.86
CA GLY A 158 22.72 9.47 1.10
C GLY A 158 21.91 8.67 2.12
N THR A 159 20.60 8.90 2.16
CA THR A 159 19.68 8.24 3.09
C THR A 159 18.50 7.66 2.33
N TRP A 160 18.26 6.37 2.55
CA TRP A 160 17.02 5.71 2.17
C TRP A 160 15.94 5.97 3.22
N ARG A 161 14.73 6.29 2.77
CA ARG A 161 13.53 6.41 3.61
C ARG A 161 12.35 5.79 2.87
N GLN A 162 11.57 4.99 3.57
CA GLN A 162 10.29 4.48 3.09
C GLN A 162 9.19 4.62 4.13
N THR A 163 7.96 4.81 3.67
CA THR A 163 6.75 4.96 4.49
C THR A 163 5.69 3.96 4.06
N LEU A 164 4.83 3.60 5.00
CA LEU A 164 3.62 2.82 4.75
C LEU A 164 2.50 3.38 5.63
N GLN A 165 1.45 3.86 4.98
CA GLN A 165 0.22 4.29 5.63
C GLN A 165 -0.75 3.12 5.70
N ILE A 166 -1.31 2.93 6.89
CA ILE A 166 -2.11 1.77 7.24
C ILE A 166 -3.35 2.26 7.97
N SER A 167 -4.52 1.81 7.52
CA SER A 167 -5.78 1.98 8.23
C SER A 167 -6.19 0.70 8.95
N ARG A 168 -6.75 0.84 10.15
CA ARG A 168 -7.27 -0.25 10.98
C ARG A 168 -8.73 -0.02 11.30
N ALA A 169 -9.57 -1.02 10.98
CA ALA A 169 -10.97 -1.07 11.39
C ALA A 169 -11.20 -2.34 12.22
N GLY A 170 -11.41 -2.17 13.53
CA GLY A 170 -11.41 -3.29 14.46
C GLY A 170 -10.07 -4.03 14.41
N SER A 171 -10.10 -5.33 14.10
CA SER A 171 -8.90 -6.15 13.92
C SER A 171 -8.37 -6.20 12.49
N THR A 172 -9.11 -5.67 11.50
CA THR A 172 -8.74 -5.73 10.09
C THR A 172 -7.83 -4.57 9.74
N THR A 173 -6.82 -4.84 8.92
CA THR A 173 -5.76 -3.89 8.54
C THR A 173 -5.77 -3.72 7.02
N TYR A 174 -5.73 -2.48 6.57
CA TYR A 174 -5.69 -2.09 5.15
C TYR A 174 -4.43 -1.27 4.89
N LEU A 175 -3.81 -1.49 3.73
CA LEU A 175 -2.71 -0.67 3.26
C LEU A 175 -3.31 0.46 2.41
N ASP A 176 -3.09 1.70 2.81
CA ASP A 176 -3.67 2.87 2.12
C ASP A 176 -2.73 3.32 1.00
N GLU A 177 -1.49 3.62 1.37
CA GLU A 177 -0.43 3.91 0.42
C GLU A 177 0.95 3.70 1.06
N GLY A 178 1.98 3.59 0.25
CA GLY A 178 3.37 3.48 0.67
C GLY A 178 4.29 3.93 -0.43
N ASN A 179 5.42 4.51 -0.04
CA ASN A 179 6.44 4.98 -0.98
C ASN A 179 7.83 4.93 -0.35
N GLY A 180 8.86 5.04 -1.17
CA GLY A 180 10.23 5.15 -0.70
C GLY A 180 11.08 5.91 -1.70
N ALA A 181 12.18 6.46 -1.20
CA ALA A 181 13.13 7.18 -2.03
C ALA A 181 14.50 7.23 -1.36
N PHE A 182 15.53 7.26 -2.20
CA PHE A 182 16.89 7.58 -1.79
C PHE A 182 17.14 9.08 -1.96
N VAL A 183 17.61 9.74 -0.90
CA VAL A 183 17.95 11.16 -0.92
C VAL A 183 19.46 11.32 -0.76
N GLN A 184 20.12 11.85 -1.79
CA GLN A 184 21.54 12.21 -1.72
C GLN A 184 21.77 13.39 -0.77
N PRO A 185 22.96 13.51 -0.14
CA PRO A 185 23.33 14.68 0.63
C PRO A 185 23.24 15.91 -0.27
N LYS A 186 22.72 17.02 0.25
CA LYS A 186 22.82 18.30 -0.46
C LYS A 186 24.30 18.59 -0.70
N SER A 187 24.70 18.75 -1.95
CA SER A 187 26.02 19.30 -2.27
C SER A 187 26.07 20.74 -1.75
N GLU A 188 27.06 21.06 -0.93
CA GLU A 188 27.43 22.45 -0.71
C GLU A 188 27.80 23.03 -2.06
N LYS A 189 27.01 23.97 -2.58
CA LYS A 189 27.38 24.73 -3.77
C LYS A 189 28.72 25.40 -3.48
N LYS A 190 29.80 24.91 -4.10
CA LYS A 190 31.06 25.66 -4.17
C LYS A 190 30.73 26.96 -4.91
N ASN A 191 30.82 28.09 -4.20
CA ASN A 191 30.79 29.41 -4.81
C ASN A 191 31.91 29.47 -5.85
N GLU A 192 31.55 29.54 -7.14
CA GLU A 192 32.47 29.97 -8.17
C GLU A 192 32.76 31.47 -7.95
N PRO A 193 34.04 31.89 -7.95
CA PRO A 193 34.37 33.31 -7.87
C PRO A 193 33.93 34.02 -9.16
N PRO A 194 33.43 35.26 -9.08
CA PRO A 194 33.06 36.03 -10.27
C PRO A 194 34.29 36.32 -11.13
N HIS A 195 34.09 36.19 -12.45
CA HIS A 195 35.04 36.59 -13.49
C HIS A 195 35.32 38.08 -13.49
#